data_AF-A0A3N1G8Y7-F1
#
_entry.id   AF-A0A3N1G8Y7-F1
#
_cell.length_a   1.000
_cell.length_b   1.000
_cell.length_c   1.000
_cell.angle_alpha   90.00
_cell.angle_beta   90.00
_cell.angle_gamma   90.00
#
_symmetry.space_group_name_H-M   'P 1'
#
loop_
_entity.id
_entity.type
_entity.pdbx_description
1 polymer ?
#
loop_
_entity_poly.entity_id
_entity_poly.type
_entity_poly.pdbx_seq_one_letter_code
_entity_poly.pdbx_strand_id
1 'polypeptide(L)'
;MAAAAAPAGGSTTRARPAPAPRRRGGRPGARAEGVAGWLFVAPVLVLLGLFLVVPIVMALWVSVSDWDGIGSPFSGDVGFVGAANYRELVAGGGLATQDFGTALRNNLWYVLLVVPLQTAVSLGLALLVGRAALRGRGFFRTAFYFPSVTSSVAITIVFLFLFSSSGVVNRLLALLRVEGPNWFADPRGVLHVVLGAVGVDAGPAVLTGNGAVGISWWDWLAGPSVAMSALVLLAVFTTSGTFMLLFLAGLQQVSGEVLEAASVDGANAWQRFRHVTLPMLRPTLFTVLTLGLIGTWQVFDQIYTGTQGGPAKTTVTPAYLSYTTSFVSQEWGRGAAIAFVLFAIIVTLTVVQRVLLTERDVPLRRRWRARGGGGVGTTGSGVPAAPGGPGAPAAVTAATTPGATSTGGTR
;
A
#
# COMPACT_ATOMS: atom_id res chain seq x y z
N MET A 1 41.55 13.67 85.51
CA MET A 1 42.00 12.49 86.28
C MET A 1 40.75 11.81 86.83
N ALA A 2 40.56 10.53 86.52
CA ALA A 2 39.50 9.61 87.02
C ALA A 2 38.04 9.98 86.68
N ALA A 3 37.05 9.08 86.63
CA ALA A 3 36.89 7.65 86.35
C ALA A 3 35.35 7.40 86.38
N ALA A 4 34.90 6.26 85.85
CA ALA A 4 33.53 5.90 85.50
C ALA A 4 32.49 5.76 86.65
N ALA A 5 31.19 5.80 86.26
CA ALA A 5 29.97 5.09 86.73
C ALA A 5 28.74 6.02 86.54
N ALA A 6 27.53 5.64 86.12
CA ALA A 6 26.74 4.41 86.21
C ALA A 6 25.61 4.40 85.12
N PRO A 7 24.79 3.33 84.95
CA PRO A 7 23.95 3.09 83.78
C PRO A 7 22.50 3.64 83.94
N ALA A 8 21.83 3.94 82.83
CA ALA A 8 20.41 4.30 82.81
C ALA A 8 19.58 3.25 82.05
N GLY A 9 18.48 2.85 82.70
CA GLY A 9 17.63 1.72 82.36
C GLY A 9 16.80 1.87 81.08
N GLY A 10 16.34 0.70 80.62
CA GLY A 10 15.62 0.51 79.38
C GLY A 10 14.20 1.07 79.35
N SER A 11 13.83 1.52 78.17
CA SER A 11 12.45 1.69 77.72
C SER A 11 12.26 0.87 76.45
N THR A 12 11.71 -0.34 76.61
CA THR A 12 11.25 -1.19 75.51
C THR A 12 10.02 -0.55 74.86
N THR A 13 10.23 0.35 73.90
CA THR A 13 9.19 0.85 73.01
C THR A 13 8.81 -0.27 72.03
N ARG A 14 7.72 -0.98 72.36
CA ARG A 14 7.14 -2.04 71.51
C ARG A 14 6.62 -1.40 70.21
N ALA A 15 7.41 -1.49 69.14
CA ALA A 15 7.02 -0.98 67.83
C ALA A 15 5.73 -1.67 67.36
N ARG A 16 4.66 -0.89 67.19
CA ARG A 16 3.41 -1.34 66.58
C ARG A 16 3.70 -1.79 65.14
N PRO A 17 3.23 -2.97 64.71
CA PRO A 17 3.40 -3.39 63.32
C PRO A 17 2.64 -2.40 62.42
N ALA A 18 3.34 -1.88 61.40
CA ALA A 18 2.75 -0.99 60.41
C ALA A 18 1.55 -1.68 59.75
N PRO A 19 0.42 -0.98 59.52
CA PRO A 19 -0.73 -1.56 58.86
C PRO A 19 -0.32 -1.99 57.45
N ALA A 20 -0.54 -3.27 57.13
CA ALA A 20 -0.28 -3.82 55.81
C ALA A 20 -0.99 -2.97 54.73
N PRO A 21 -0.37 -2.79 53.54
CA PRO A 21 -0.98 -2.03 52.47
C PRO A 21 -2.32 -2.68 52.12
N ARG A 22 -3.42 -1.96 52.41
CA ARG A 22 -4.76 -2.35 51.98
C ARG A 22 -4.71 -2.55 50.46
N ARG A 23 -4.85 -3.81 50.01
CA ARG A 23 -5.03 -4.15 48.59
C ARG A 23 -6.11 -3.21 48.03
N ARG A 24 -5.72 -2.27 47.17
CA ARG A 24 -6.65 -1.48 46.38
C ARG A 24 -7.61 -2.45 45.71
N GLY A 25 -8.90 -2.24 45.94
CA GLY A 25 -9.99 -3.09 45.48
C GLY A 25 -9.87 -3.42 44.01
N GLY A 26 -10.28 -4.64 43.66
CA GLY A 26 -10.23 -5.17 42.31
C GLY A 26 -10.78 -4.17 41.30
N ARG A 27 -10.04 -4.01 40.19
CA ARG A 27 -10.45 -3.23 39.02
C ARG A 27 -11.93 -3.53 38.73
N PRO A 28 -12.84 -2.54 38.81
CA PRO A 28 -14.24 -2.78 38.50
C PRO A 28 -14.34 -3.15 37.02
N GLY A 29 -14.68 -4.42 36.77
CA GLY A 29 -15.26 -4.92 35.53
C GLY A 29 -14.48 -4.67 34.24
N ALA A 30 -13.50 -5.53 33.93
CA ALA A 30 -12.97 -5.67 32.56
C ALA A 30 -14.09 -5.88 31.50
N ARG A 31 -15.26 -6.39 31.92
CA ARG A 31 -16.48 -6.47 31.09
C ARG A 31 -17.15 -5.11 30.85
N ALA A 32 -17.17 -4.21 31.84
CA ALA A 32 -17.73 -2.86 31.69
C ALA A 32 -16.86 -1.99 30.78
N GLU A 33 -15.54 -2.09 30.90
CA GLU A 33 -14.58 -1.47 29.98
C GLU A 33 -14.74 -2.02 28.54
N GLY A 34 -14.93 -3.33 28.39
CA GLY A 34 -15.21 -3.95 27.09
C GLY A 34 -16.52 -3.49 26.46
N VAL A 35 -17.61 -3.43 27.24
CA VAL A 35 -18.92 -2.93 26.76
C VAL A 35 -18.84 -1.46 26.37
N ALA A 36 -18.13 -0.62 27.13
CA ALA A 36 -17.92 0.78 26.79
C ALA A 36 -17.14 0.92 25.46
N GLY A 37 -16.15 0.07 25.22
CA GLY A 37 -15.42 0.01 23.95
C GLY A 37 -16.32 -0.35 22.76
N TRP A 38 -17.16 -1.38 22.90
CA TRP A 38 -18.12 -1.75 21.86
C TRP A 38 -19.18 -0.67 21.62
N LEU A 39 -19.69 -0.03 22.67
CA LEU A 39 -20.68 1.05 22.55
C LEU A 39 -20.09 2.27 21.81
N PHE A 40 -18.80 2.55 22.01
CA PHE A 40 -18.09 3.63 21.32
C PHE A 40 -17.90 3.36 19.82
N VAL A 41 -17.62 2.11 19.46
CA VAL A 41 -17.40 1.70 18.05
C VAL A 41 -18.72 1.34 17.34
N ALA A 42 -19.79 1.06 18.09
CA ALA A 42 -21.09 0.64 17.57
C ALA A 42 -21.67 1.58 16.50
N PRO A 43 -21.66 2.93 16.62
CA PRO A 43 -22.21 3.81 15.59
C PRO A 43 -21.52 3.63 14.23
N VAL A 44 -20.19 3.47 14.24
CA VAL A 44 -19.41 3.24 13.02
C VAL A 44 -19.70 1.84 12.46
N LEU A 45 -19.80 0.82 13.32
CA LEU A 45 -20.13 -0.54 12.87
C LEU A 45 -21.54 -0.65 12.29
N VAL A 46 -22.52 0.06 12.86
CA VAL A 46 -23.88 0.13 12.32
C VAL A 46 -23.86 0.81 10.95
N LEU A 47 -23.14 1.92 10.82
CA LEU A 47 -23.03 2.64 9.54
C LEU A 47 -22.32 1.77 8.47
N LEU A 48 -21.22 1.11 8.82
CA LEU A 48 -20.53 0.18 7.92
C LEU A 48 -21.40 -1.06 7.60
N GLY A 49 -22.11 -1.60 8.58
CA GLY A 49 -23.02 -2.73 8.37
C GLY A 49 -24.13 -2.37 7.39
N LEU A 50 -24.81 -1.26 7.62
CA LEU A 50 -25.96 -0.82 6.84
C LEU A 50 -25.58 -0.34 5.44
N PHE A 51 -24.51 0.45 5.29
CA PHE A 51 -24.18 1.08 4.02
C PHE A 51 -23.10 0.35 3.21
N LEU A 52 -22.34 -0.56 3.82
CA LEU A 52 -21.30 -1.33 3.12
C LEU A 52 -21.63 -2.82 3.08
N VAL A 53 -21.90 -3.46 4.22
CA VAL A 53 -22.12 -4.92 4.26
C VAL A 53 -23.44 -5.31 3.60
N VAL A 54 -24.55 -4.64 3.92
CA VAL A 54 -25.87 -4.98 3.38
C VAL A 54 -25.90 -4.89 1.85
N PRO A 55 -25.48 -3.80 1.18
CA PRO A 55 -25.45 -3.75 -0.29
C PRO A 55 -24.57 -4.82 -0.93
N ILE A 56 -23.45 -5.19 -0.30
CA ILE A 56 -22.59 -6.27 -0.80
C ILE A 56 -23.32 -7.61 -0.72
N VAL A 57 -24.00 -7.90 0.39
CA VAL A 57 -24.79 -9.14 0.54
C VAL A 57 -25.95 -9.16 -0.46
N MET A 58 -26.63 -8.03 -0.67
CA MET A 58 -27.68 -7.93 -1.69
C MET A 58 -27.13 -8.17 -3.10
N ALA A 59 -25.99 -7.58 -3.45
CA ALA A 59 -25.35 -7.81 -4.74
C ALA A 59 -24.92 -9.27 -4.92
N LEU A 60 -24.48 -9.94 -3.84
CA LEU A 60 -24.13 -11.36 -3.87
C LEU A 60 -25.35 -12.24 -4.10
N TRP A 61 -26.50 -11.88 -3.53
CA TRP A 61 -27.76 -12.54 -3.83
C TRP A 61 -28.14 -12.34 -5.31
N VAL A 62 -28.03 -11.11 -5.81
CA VAL A 62 -28.30 -10.80 -7.22
C VAL A 62 -27.41 -11.64 -8.15
N SER A 63 -26.12 -11.81 -7.83
CA SER A 63 -25.19 -12.56 -8.69
C SER A 63 -25.48 -14.05 -8.82
N VAL A 64 -26.27 -14.64 -7.91
CA VAL A 64 -26.70 -16.05 -7.95
C VAL A 64 -28.18 -16.22 -8.30
N SER A 65 -28.84 -15.13 -8.70
CA SER A 65 -30.25 -15.09 -9.08
C SER A 65 -30.45 -14.71 -10.56
N ASP A 66 -31.67 -14.85 -11.07
CA ASP A 66 -32.12 -14.39 -12.39
C ASP A 66 -32.75 -12.99 -12.37
N TRP A 67 -32.48 -12.19 -11.32
CA TRP A 67 -33.08 -10.86 -11.18
C TRP A 67 -32.74 -9.94 -12.37
N ASP A 68 -33.78 -9.35 -12.96
CA ASP A 68 -33.75 -8.50 -14.16
C ASP A 68 -33.64 -7.00 -13.84
N GLY A 69 -33.50 -6.64 -12.56
CA GLY A 69 -33.39 -5.25 -12.12
C GLY A 69 -34.70 -4.58 -11.77
N ILE A 70 -35.83 -5.25 -11.97
CA ILE A 70 -37.15 -4.67 -11.74
C ILE A 70 -37.69 -5.16 -10.38
N GLY A 71 -38.20 -4.24 -9.57
CA GLY A 71 -38.75 -4.55 -8.26
C GLY A 71 -37.69 -4.91 -7.21
N SER A 72 -38.10 -5.64 -6.18
CA SER A 72 -37.19 -6.08 -5.11
C SER A 72 -36.48 -7.38 -5.52
N PRO A 73 -35.15 -7.49 -5.36
CA PRO A 73 -34.42 -8.73 -5.64
C PRO A 73 -34.79 -9.89 -4.68
N PHE A 74 -35.56 -9.60 -3.62
CA PHE A 74 -36.05 -10.58 -2.65
C PHE A 74 -37.54 -10.91 -2.84
N SER A 75 -38.15 -10.52 -3.97
CA SER A 75 -39.51 -10.97 -4.28
C SER A 75 -39.52 -12.47 -4.57
N GLY A 76 -40.68 -13.12 -4.37
CA GLY A 76 -40.85 -14.55 -4.64
C GLY A 76 -40.71 -14.93 -6.12
N ASP A 77 -40.71 -13.94 -7.01
CA ASP A 77 -40.59 -14.12 -8.47
C ASP A 77 -39.12 -14.24 -8.92
N VAL A 78 -38.16 -13.94 -8.05
CA VAL A 78 -36.72 -14.06 -8.33
C VAL A 78 -36.25 -15.48 -8.04
N GLY A 79 -35.88 -16.20 -9.09
CA GLY A 79 -35.36 -17.55 -9.06
C GLY A 79 -33.88 -17.61 -8.64
N PHE A 80 -33.54 -18.62 -7.85
CA PHE A 80 -32.14 -18.94 -7.56
C PHE A 80 -31.56 -19.80 -8.69
N VAL A 81 -30.59 -19.24 -9.44
CA VAL A 81 -29.93 -19.90 -10.57
C VAL A 81 -28.55 -20.47 -10.18
N GLY A 82 -28.10 -20.20 -8.96
CA GLY A 82 -26.83 -20.69 -8.42
C GLY A 82 -25.63 -20.14 -9.18
N ALA A 83 -24.81 -21.01 -9.75
CA ALA A 83 -23.54 -20.64 -10.40
C ALA A 83 -23.66 -20.36 -11.91
N ALA A 84 -24.88 -20.28 -12.48
CA ALA A 84 -25.08 -20.14 -13.92
C ALA A 84 -24.44 -18.86 -14.48
N ASN A 85 -24.66 -17.71 -13.84
CA ASN A 85 -24.07 -16.42 -14.22
C ASN A 85 -22.53 -16.50 -14.28
N TYR A 86 -21.90 -17.21 -13.35
CA TYR A 86 -20.44 -17.40 -13.32
C TYR A 86 -19.96 -18.36 -14.41
N ARG A 87 -20.71 -19.46 -14.64
CA ARG A 87 -20.37 -20.44 -15.68
C ARG A 87 -20.43 -19.82 -17.07
N GLU A 88 -21.41 -18.98 -17.35
CA GLU A 88 -21.53 -18.30 -18.63
C GLU A 88 -20.35 -17.36 -18.90
N LEU A 89 -19.86 -16.66 -17.86
CA LEU A 89 -18.71 -15.78 -17.95
C LEU A 89 -17.39 -16.51 -18.21
N VAL A 90 -17.18 -17.69 -17.61
CA VAL A 90 -15.87 -18.37 -17.64
C VAL A 90 -15.82 -19.53 -18.63
N ALA A 91 -16.93 -20.24 -18.81
CA ALA A 91 -17.02 -21.51 -19.53
C ALA A 91 -18.17 -21.56 -20.56
N GLY A 92 -18.89 -20.45 -20.78
CA GLY A 92 -20.02 -20.40 -21.71
C GLY A 92 -19.60 -20.49 -23.17
N GLY A 93 -18.38 -20.04 -23.51
CA GLY A 93 -17.84 -20.06 -24.88
C GLY A 93 -18.54 -19.08 -25.84
N GLY A 94 -19.50 -18.30 -25.36
CA GLY A 94 -20.22 -17.28 -26.13
C GLY A 94 -19.59 -15.89 -26.02
N LEU A 95 -20.30 -14.89 -26.56
CA LEU A 95 -19.91 -13.48 -26.52
C LEU A 95 -19.59 -12.99 -25.10
N ALA A 96 -20.32 -13.51 -24.11
CA ALA A 96 -20.12 -13.20 -22.72
C ALA A 96 -18.72 -13.55 -22.20
N THR A 97 -18.26 -14.75 -22.53
CA THR A 97 -16.94 -15.23 -22.16
C THR A 97 -15.85 -14.43 -22.89
N GLN A 98 -16.04 -14.15 -24.17
CA GLN A 98 -15.10 -13.37 -24.97
C GLN A 98 -14.96 -11.92 -24.48
N ASP A 99 -16.06 -11.26 -24.16
CA ASP A 99 -16.05 -9.88 -23.64
C ASP A 99 -15.39 -9.81 -22.26
N PHE A 100 -15.68 -10.79 -21.40
CA PHE A 100 -15.04 -10.91 -20.11
C PHE A 100 -13.53 -11.18 -20.21
N GLY A 101 -13.12 -12.10 -21.09
CA GLY A 101 -11.71 -12.33 -21.40
C GLY A 101 -11.01 -11.07 -21.92
N THR A 102 -11.72 -10.28 -22.74
CA THR A 102 -11.16 -9.07 -23.36
C THR A 102 -10.92 -8.03 -22.28
N ALA A 103 -11.92 -7.85 -21.41
CA ALA A 103 -11.83 -6.97 -20.26
C ALA A 103 -10.68 -7.35 -19.32
N LEU A 104 -10.52 -8.65 -19.02
CA LEU A 104 -9.42 -9.15 -18.18
C LEU A 104 -8.05 -8.91 -18.82
N ARG A 105 -7.88 -9.23 -20.10
CA ARG A 105 -6.64 -8.99 -20.85
C ARG A 105 -6.25 -7.53 -20.83
N ASN A 106 -7.18 -6.65 -21.19
CA ASN A 106 -6.93 -5.21 -21.26
C ASN A 106 -6.49 -4.68 -19.90
N ASN A 107 -7.21 -5.07 -18.84
CA ASN A 107 -6.91 -4.62 -17.50
C ASN A 107 -5.61 -5.21 -16.95
N LEU A 108 -5.27 -6.45 -17.32
CA LEU A 108 -4.00 -7.05 -16.93
C LEU A 108 -2.81 -6.28 -17.51
N TRP A 109 -2.85 -5.94 -18.81
CA TRP A 109 -1.83 -5.09 -19.43
C TRP A 109 -1.78 -3.70 -18.81
N TYR A 110 -2.93 -3.12 -18.51
CA TYR A 110 -3.02 -1.84 -17.81
C TYR A 110 -2.34 -1.90 -16.44
N VAL A 111 -2.63 -2.90 -15.61
CA VAL A 111 -2.00 -3.10 -14.30
C VAL A 111 -0.49 -3.33 -14.41
N LEU A 112 -0.06 -4.20 -15.33
CA LEU A 112 1.36 -4.54 -15.53
C LEU A 112 2.21 -3.35 -15.97
N LEU A 113 1.60 -2.36 -16.63
CA LEU A 113 2.29 -1.14 -17.06
C LEU A 113 2.15 -0.02 -16.03
N VAL A 114 0.93 0.27 -15.58
CA VAL A 114 0.66 1.39 -14.68
C VAL A 114 1.36 1.19 -13.34
N VAL A 115 1.30 0.00 -12.73
CA VAL A 115 1.84 -0.21 -11.38
C VAL A 115 3.36 0.00 -11.32
N PRO A 116 4.19 -0.59 -12.20
CA PRO A 116 5.63 -0.33 -12.18
C PRO A 116 5.97 1.10 -12.61
N LEU A 117 5.33 1.64 -13.66
CA LEU A 117 5.62 2.98 -14.17
C LEU A 117 5.26 4.05 -13.14
N GLN A 118 4.07 4.00 -12.54
CA GLN A 118 3.67 4.96 -11.51
C GLN A 118 4.60 4.87 -10.30
N THR A 119 4.98 3.66 -9.87
CA THR A 119 5.89 3.49 -8.73
C THR A 119 7.26 4.09 -9.02
N ALA A 120 7.81 3.83 -10.20
CA ALA A 120 9.10 4.37 -10.63
C ALA A 120 9.07 5.90 -10.76
N VAL A 121 8.03 6.45 -11.41
CA VAL A 121 7.85 7.90 -11.57
C VAL A 121 7.67 8.56 -10.21
N SER A 122 6.80 8.03 -9.35
CA SER A 122 6.57 8.57 -8.00
C SER A 122 7.81 8.56 -7.13
N LEU A 123 8.59 7.47 -7.15
CA LEU A 123 9.86 7.39 -6.41
C LEU A 123 10.87 8.39 -6.99
N GLY A 124 10.97 8.49 -8.32
CA GLY A 124 11.82 9.48 -8.99
C GLY A 124 11.47 10.92 -8.61
N LEU A 125 10.18 11.27 -8.64
CA LEU A 125 9.68 12.57 -8.21
C LEU A 125 9.94 12.82 -6.72
N ALA A 126 9.77 11.81 -5.87
CA ALA A 126 10.01 11.93 -4.43
C ALA A 126 11.50 12.15 -4.12
N LEU A 127 12.38 11.44 -4.81
CA LEU A 127 13.84 11.63 -4.71
C LEU A 127 14.26 12.99 -5.25
N LEU A 128 13.61 13.47 -6.32
CA LEU A 128 13.85 14.81 -6.85
C LEU A 128 13.47 15.83 -5.78
N VAL A 129 12.19 15.93 -5.41
CA VAL A 129 11.66 16.92 -4.45
C VAL A 129 12.34 16.83 -3.07
N GLY A 130 12.71 15.63 -2.63
CA GLY A 130 13.37 15.37 -1.36
C GLY A 130 14.80 15.91 -1.25
N ARG A 131 15.48 16.25 -2.36
CA ARG A 131 16.86 16.75 -2.32
C ARG A 131 16.97 18.09 -1.59
N ALA A 132 17.91 18.16 -0.65
CA ALA A 132 18.26 19.33 0.17
C ALA A 132 18.61 20.61 -0.64
N ALA A 133 18.92 20.47 -1.93
CA ALA A 133 19.32 21.58 -2.81
C ALA A 133 18.18 22.25 -3.61
N LEU A 134 16.97 21.70 -3.65
CA LEU A 134 15.87 22.31 -4.43
C LEU A 134 15.33 23.57 -3.75
N ARG A 135 15.63 24.73 -4.34
CA ARG A 135 14.90 25.98 -4.09
C ARG A 135 13.47 25.82 -4.63
N GLY A 136 12.47 26.05 -3.78
CA GLY A 136 11.06 25.96 -4.17
C GLY A 136 10.38 24.58 -4.00
N ARG A 137 10.82 23.73 -3.05
CA ARG A 137 10.20 22.41 -2.78
C ARG A 137 8.68 22.44 -2.65
N GLY A 138 8.13 23.46 -1.98
CA GLY A 138 6.68 23.60 -1.80
C GLY A 138 5.95 23.71 -3.14
N PHE A 139 6.47 24.51 -4.08
CA PHE A 139 5.89 24.67 -5.41
C PHE A 139 5.90 23.35 -6.19
N PHE A 140 7.06 22.68 -6.31
CA PHE A 140 7.16 21.42 -7.05
C PHE A 140 6.30 20.32 -6.43
N ARG A 141 6.27 20.22 -5.10
CA ARG A 141 5.41 19.27 -4.38
C ARG A 141 3.94 19.49 -4.73
N THR A 142 3.47 20.74 -4.71
CA THR A 142 2.09 21.07 -5.07
C THR A 142 1.82 20.83 -6.56
N ALA A 143 2.73 21.23 -7.44
CA ALA A 143 2.58 21.08 -8.89
C ALA A 143 2.45 19.61 -9.32
N PHE A 144 3.29 18.72 -8.77
CA PHE A 144 3.20 17.29 -9.08
C PHE A 144 2.03 16.59 -8.38
N TYR A 145 1.57 17.10 -7.25
CA TYR A 145 0.39 16.57 -6.55
C TYR A 145 -0.93 17.04 -7.19
N PHE A 146 -0.94 18.21 -7.83
CA PHE A 146 -2.13 18.85 -8.37
C PHE A 146 -3.00 17.94 -9.26
N PRO A 147 -2.44 17.16 -10.22
CA PRO A 147 -3.23 16.26 -11.07
C PRO A 147 -3.98 15.15 -10.32
N SER A 148 -3.53 14.81 -9.10
CA SER A 148 -4.18 13.77 -8.29
C SER A 148 -5.40 14.28 -7.52
N VAL A 149 -5.51 15.60 -7.37
CA VAL A 149 -6.63 16.26 -6.68
C VAL A 149 -7.70 16.71 -7.66
N THR A 150 -7.37 16.81 -8.96
CA THR A 150 -8.36 17.15 -9.98
C THR A 150 -9.37 16.02 -10.15
N SER A 151 -10.61 16.37 -10.48
CA SER A 151 -11.64 15.38 -10.81
C SER A 151 -11.16 14.46 -11.93
N SER A 152 -11.26 13.14 -11.72
CA SER A 152 -10.88 12.14 -12.71
C SER A 152 -11.57 12.40 -14.06
N VAL A 153 -12.87 12.73 -14.02
CA VAL A 153 -13.66 13.05 -15.22
C VAL A 153 -13.08 14.26 -15.97
N ALA A 154 -12.78 15.35 -15.26
CA ALA A 154 -12.29 16.58 -15.88
C ALA A 154 -10.91 16.38 -16.53
N ILE A 155 -9.99 15.71 -15.84
CA ILE A 155 -8.64 15.46 -16.38
C ILE A 155 -8.68 14.48 -17.56
N THR A 156 -9.58 13.50 -17.54
CA THR A 156 -9.81 12.61 -18.68
C THR A 156 -10.24 13.39 -19.92
N ILE A 157 -11.20 14.32 -19.80
CA ILE A 157 -11.65 15.14 -20.94
C ILE A 157 -10.52 16.00 -21.50
N VAL A 158 -9.70 16.62 -20.63
CA VAL A 158 -8.52 17.38 -21.06
C VAL A 158 -7.53 16.48 -21.81
N PHE A 159 -7.28 15.27 -21.31
CA PHE A 159 -6.40 14.31 -21.97
C PHE A 159 -6.94 13.83 -23.32
N LEU A 160 -8.26 13.59 -23.46
CA LEU A 160 -8.86 13.26 -24.75
C LEU A 160 -8.59 14.35 -25.79
N PHE A 161 -8.72 15.62 -25.39
CA PHE A 161 -8.40 16.75 -26.27
C PHE A 161 -6.91 16.80 -26.63
N LEU A 162 -6.04 16.58 -25.64
CA LEU A 162 -4.58 16.62 -25.81
C LEU A 162 -4.06 15.52 -26.76
N PHE A 163 -4.64 14.33 -26.66
CA PHE A 163 -4.32 13.13 -27.46
C PHE A 163 -5.21 12.97 -28.69
N SER A 164 -6.05 13.95 -29.01
CA SER A 164 -6.77 13.97 -30.29
C SER A 164 -5.79 14.03 -31.47
N SER A 165 -6.24 13.64 -32.66
CA SER A 165 -5.40 13.59 -33.87
C SER A 165 -4.73 14.93 -34.19
N SER A 166 -5.40 16.05 -33.92
CA SER A 166 -4.90 17.42 -34.09
C SER A 166 -4.39 18.07 -32.79
N GLY A 167 -4.36 17.29 -31.71
CA GLY A 167 -4.00 17.70 -30.36
C GLY A 167 -2.52 18.03 -30.19
N VAL A 168 -2.18 18.57 -29.02
CA VAL A 168 -0.82 19.06 -28.71
C VAL A 168 0.19 17.92 -28.72
N VAL A 169 -0.18 16.72 -28.26
CA VAL A 169 0.73 15.56 -28.24
C VAL A 169 1.19 15.21 -29.65
N ASN A 170 0.29 15.14 -30.62
CA ASN A 170 0.65 14.85 -32.00
C ASN A 170 1.48 15.98 -32.64
N ARG A 171 1.23 17.24 -32.27
CA ARG A 171 2.09 18.36 -32.71
C ARG A 171 3.50 18.25 -32.15
N LEU A 172 3.65 17.86 -30.88
CA LEU A 172 4.97 17.63 -30.28
C LEU A 172 5.70 16.45 -30.92
N LEU A 173 4.99 15.37 -31.26
CA LEU A 173 5.57 14.25 -32.01
C LEU A 173 6.00 14.67 -33.41
N ALA A 174 5.21 15.49 -34.09
CA ALA A 174 5.54 16.03 -35.40
C ALA A 174 6.82 16.89 -35.36
N LEU A 175 7.10 17.61 -34.27
CA LEU A 175 8.38 18.33 -34.08
C LEU A 175 9.57 17.37 -34.04
N LEU A 176 9.38 16.16 -33.52
CA LEU A 176 10.37 15.09 -33.51
C LEU A 176 10.38 14.27 -34.82
N ARG A 177 9.65 14.72 -35.86
CA ARG A 177 9.41 14.01 -37.13
C ARG A 177 8.76 12.63 -36.98
N VAL A 178 7.98 12.43 -35.92
CA VAL A 178 7.20 11.21 -35.71
C VAL A 178 5.74 11.51 -36.03
N GLU A 179 5.15 10.78 -36.98
CA GLU A 179 3.71 10.84 -37.22
C GLU A 179 2.98 10.18 -36.04
N GLY A 180 2.28 11.00 -35.26
CA GLY A 180 1.54 10.53 -34.09
C GLY A 180 0.37 9.61 -34.51
N PRO A 181 0.17 8.46 -33.83
CA PRO A 181 -0.93 7.57 -34.16
C PRO A 181 -2.28 8.21 -33.85
N ASN A 182 -3.36 7.65 -34.39
CA ASN A 182 -4.71 8.02 -33.99
C ASN A 182 -5.05 7.32 -32.67
N TRP A 183 -4.68 7.97 -31.56
CA TRP A 183 -4.68 7.37 -30.23
C TRP A 183 -5.99 6.68 -29.85
N PHE A 184 -7.15 7.26 -30.17
CA PHE A 184 -8.45 6.72 -29.76
C PHE A 184 -9.22 6.00 -30.86
N ALA A 185 -8.68 5.93 -32.08
CA ALA A 185 -9.33 5.23 -33.20
C ALA A 185 -8.61 3.95 -33.62
N ASP A 186 -7.33 3.78 -33.28
CA ASP A 186 -6.55 2.60 -33.65
C ASP A 186 -6.74 1.45 -32.63
N PRO A 187 -7.39 0.33 -33.01
CA PRO A 187 -7.62 -0.81 -32.12
C PRO A 187 -6.40 -1.73 -31.99
N ARG A 188 -5.32 -1.50 -32.73
CA ARG A 188 -4.18 -2.42 -32.73
C ARG A 188 -3.42 -2.34 -31.42
N GLY A 189 -3.01 -3.51 -30.93
CA GLY A 189 -2.10 -3.63 -29.80
C GLY A 189 -0.72 -3.10 -30.16
N VAL A 190 -0.05 -2.38 -29.26
CA VAL A 190 1.28 -1.80 -29.51
C VAL A 190 2.31 -2.87 -29.90
N LEU A 191 2.24 -4.08 -29.31
CA LEU A 191 3.13 -5.18 -29.68
C LEU A 191 2.83 -5.69 -31.09
N HIS A 192 1.56 -5.77 -31.49
CA HIS A 192 1.17 -6.12 -32.86
C HIS A 192 1.54 -5.03 -33.87
N VAL A 193 1.49 -3.74 -33.51
CA VAL A 193 1.98 -2.65 -34.36
C VAL A 193 3.49 -2.79 -34.59
N VAL A 194 4.26 -3.10 -33.54
CA VAL A 194 5.70 -3.33 -33.64
C VAL A 194 6.01 -4.61 -34.44
N LEU A 195 5.28 -5.69 -34.21
CA LEU A 195 5.47 -6.96 -34.93
C LEU A 195 5.06 -6.85 -36.41
N GLY A 196 3.98 -6.13 -36.72
CA GLY A 196 3.58 -5.81 -38.09
C GLY A 196 4.61 -4.94 -38.81
N ALA A 197 5.28 -4.01 -38.10
CA ALA A 197 6.41 -3.27 -38.65
C ALA A 197 7.62 -4.16 -39.00
N VAL A 198 7.70 -5.35 -38.40
CA VAL A 198 8.70 -6.39 -38.68
C VAL A 198 8.15 -7.48 -39.64
N GLY A 199 6.93 -7.32 -40.16
CA GLY A 199 6.29 -8.21 -41.12
C GLY A 199 5.60 -9.44 -40.53
N VAL A 200 5.32 -9.45 -39.21
CA VAL A 200 4.61 -10.53 -38.52
C VAL A 200 3.18 -10.09 -38.23
N ASP A 201 2.30 -10.28 -39.21
CA ASP A 201 0.88 -9.89 -39.12
C ASP A 201 -0.03 -11.04 -38.64
N ALA A 202 0.40 -12.29 -38.79
CA ALA A 202 -0.35 -13.47 -38.38
C ALA A 202 0.39 -14.24 -37.28
N GLY A 203 -0.31 -14.53 -36.18
CA GLY A 203 0.22 -15.34 -35.10
C GLY A 203 0.51 -16.78 -35.52
N PRO A 204 1.52 -17.44 -34.92
CA PRO A 204 1.75 -18.86 -35.13
C PRO A 204 0.48 -19.67 -34.84
N ALA A 205 0.18 -20.68 -35.66
CA ALA A 205 -1.02 -21.53 -35.51
C ALA A 205 -1.18 -22.13 -34.10
N VAL A 206 -0.07 -22.33 -33.38
CA VAL A 206 -0.03 -22.83 -31.99
C VAL A 206 -0.66 -21.84 -31.00
N LEU A 207 -0.53 -20.54 -31.24
CA LEU A 207 -1.03 -19.47 -30.36
C LEU A 207 -2.43 -18.97 -30.77
N THR A 208 -2.84 -19.23 -32.01
CA THR A 208 -4.18 -18.88 -32.51
C THR A 208 -5.19 -20.02 -32.34
N GLY A 209 -4.74 -21.28 -32.34
CA GLY A 209 -5.61 -22.46 -32.20
C GLY A 209 -6.09 -22.75 -30.77
N ASN A 210 -5.41 -22.23 -29.74
CA ASN A 210 -5.76 -22.42 -28.33
C ASN A 210 -5.94 -21.08 -27.64
N GLY A 211 -6.83 -21.03 -26.64
CA GLY A 211 -7.15 -19.82 -25.91
C GLY A 211 -7.53 -20.05 -24.45
N ALA A 212 -7.63 -18.95 -23.72
CA ALA A 212 -8.13 -18.91 -22.36
C ALA A 212 -9.25 -17.86 -22.27
N VAL A 213 -10.35 -18.23 -21.61
CA VAL A 213 -11.50 -17.34 -21.37
C VAL A 213 -12.02 -16.69 -22.66
N GLY A 214 -12.24 -17.51 -23.71
CA GLY A 214 -12.83 -17.06 -24.97
C GLY A 214 -11.91 -16.27 -25.91
N ILE A 215 -10.60 -16.19 -25.63
CA ILE A 215 -9.62 -15.42 -26.42
C ILE A 215 -8.37 -16.23 -26.70
N SER A 216 -7.80 -16.09 -27.90
CA SER A 216 -6.57 -16.77 -28.32
C SER A 216 -5.33 -16.27 -27.55
N TRP A 217 -4.34 -17.14 -27.34
CA TRP A 217 -3.08 -16.72 -26.70
C TRP A 217 -2.34 -15.65 -27.50
N TRP A 218 -2.48 -15.65 -28.83
CA TRP A 218 -1.95 -14.59 -29.68
C TRP A 218 -2.53 -13.21 -29.34
N ASP A 219 -3.84 -13.15 -29.12
CA ASP A 219 -4.51 -11.91 -28.73
C ASP A 219 -4.12 -11.51 -27.30
N TRP A 220 -3.98 -12.45 -26.37
CA TRP A 220 -3.46 -12.16 -25.03
C TRP A 220 -2.09 -11.46 -25.06
N LEU A 221 -1.23 -11.84 -26.01
CA LEU A 221 0.12 -11.28 -26.18
C LEU A 221 0.17 -10.01 -27.05
N ALA A 222 -0.95 -9.54 -27.59
CA ALA A 222 -0.98 -8.37 -28.48
C ALA A 222 -0.60 -7.04 -27.80
N GLY A 223 -0.54 -7.02 -26.47
CA GLY A 223 -0.22 -5.82 -25.69
C GLY A 223 -1.43 -4.88 -25.51
N PRO A 224 -1.23 -3.73 -24.85
CA PRO A 224 -2.25 -2.68 -24.76
C PRO A 224 -2.50 -2.08 -26.14
N SER A 225 -3.74 -1.66 -26.44
CA SER A 225 -4.00 -0.86 -27.63
C SER A 225 -3.35 0.53 -27.53
N VAL A 226 -3.28 1.24 -28.66
CA VAL A 226 -2.84 2.64 -28.68
C VAL A 226 -3.70 3.50 -27.73
N ALA A 227 -5.01 3.27 -27.72
CA ALA A 227 -5.96 3.95 -26.84
C ALA A 227 -5.69 3.64 -25.36
N MET A 228 -5.47 2.35 -25.04
CA MET A 228 -5.14 1.96 -23.68
C MET A 228 -3.81 2.58 -23.21
N SER A 229 -2.84 2.73 -24.11
CA SER A 229 -1.55 3.37 -23.80
C SER A 229 -1.70 4.85 -23.40
N ALA A 230 -2.59 5.59 -24.08
CA ALA A 230 -2.92 6.96 -23.67
C ALA A 230 -3.57 7.01 -22.27
N LEU A 231 -4.43 6.03 -21.96
CA LEU A 231 -5.05 5.92 -20.63
C LEU A 231 -4.04 5.49 -19.55
N VAL A 232 -3.06 4.64 -19.87
CA VAL A 232 -1.94 4.30 -18.98
C VAL A 232 -1.14 5.55 -18.63
N LEU A 233 -0.84 6.42 -19.60
CA LEU A 233 -0.13 7.68 -19.36
C LEU A 233 -0.96 8.62 -18.48
N LEU A 234 -2.27 8.76 -18.75
CA LEU A 234 -3.18 9.53 -17.91
C LEU A 234 -3.20 9.00 -16.47
N ALA A 235 -3.26 7.68 -16.30
CA ALA A 235 -3.27 7.04 -14.98
C ALA A 235 -1.98 7.33 -14.22
N VAL A 236 -0.81 7.10 -14.84
CA VAL A 236 0.50 7.40 -14.23
C VAL A 236 0.61 8.88 -13.88
N PHE A 237 0.14 9.79 -14.74
CA PHE A 237 0.16 11.21 -14.47
C PHE A 237 -0.70 11.60 -13.27
N THR A 238 -1.89 11.03 -13.15
CA THR A 238 -2.85 11.37 -12.07
C THR A 238 -2.53 10.69 -10.74
N THR A 239 -1.96 9.49 -10.73
CA THR A 239 -1.64 8.77 -9.48
C THR A 239 -0.23 9.07 -8.95
N SER A 240 0.71 9.43 -9.83
CA SER A 240 2.11 9.54 -9.43
C SER A 240 2.36 10.60 -8.36
N GLY A 241 1.59 11.69 -8.37
CA GLY A 241 1.66 12.77 -7.39
C GLY A 241 1.29 12.33 -5.96
N THR A 242 0.24 11.52 -5.81
CA THR A 242 -0.16 11.00 -4.49
C THR A 242 0.90 10.04 -3.96
N PHE A 243 1.35 9.09 -4.77
CA PHE A 243 2.38 8.13 -4.34
C PHE A 243 3.75 8.77 -4.13
N MET A 244 4.07 9.85 -4.83
CA MET A 244 5.24 10.67 -4.52
C MET A 244 5.21 11.17 -3.08
N LEU A 245 4.06 11.64 -2.57
CA LEU A 245 3.93 12.09 -1.18
C LEU A 245 4.14 10.96 -0.18
N LEU A 246 3.63 9.76 -0.48
CA LEU A 246 3.89 8.57 0.33
C LEU A 246 5.38 8.25 0.38
N PHE A 247 6.06 8.23 -0.78
CA PHE A 247 7.51 8.02 -0.84
C PHE A 247 8.30 9.12 -0.14
N LEU A 248 7.88 10.37 -0.25
CA LEU A 248 8.53 11.50 0.43
C LEU A 248 8.43 11.32 1.96
N ALA A 249 7.27 10.92 2.47
CA ALA A 249 7.09 10.62 3.89
C ALA A 249 7.91 9.39 4.35
N GLY A 250 8.07 8.38 3.48
CA GLY A 250 8.96 7.24 3.74
C GLY A 250 10.43 7.64 3.76
N LEU A 251 10.87 8.48 2.80
CA LEU A 251 12.24 8.99 2.70
C LEU A 251 12.62 9.83 3.91
N GLN A 252 11.68 10.59 4.48
CA GLN A 252 11.89 11.38 5.69
C GLN A 252 12.17 10.53 6.94
N GLN A 253 11.80 9.25 6.94
CA GLN A 253 12.07 8.32 8.04
C GLN A 253 13.49 7.72 7.98
N VAL A 254 14.18 7.86 6.84
CA VAL A 254 15.57 7.40 6.70
C VAL A 254 16.49 8.43 7.36
N SER A 255 17.16 8.06 8.45
CA SER A 255 18.04 8.97 9.17
C SER A 255 19.27 9.33 8.33
N GLY A 256 19.68 10.61 8.38
CA GLY A 256 20.88 11.09 7.69
C GLY A 256 22.15 10.36 8.11
N GLU A 257 22.23 9.95 9.38
CA GLU A 257 23.36 9.21 9.96
C GLU A 257 23.65 7.90 9.22
N VAL A 258 22.61 7.17 8.78
CA VAL A 258 22.79 5.90 8.05
C VAL A 258 23.39 6.14 6.66
N LEU A 259 23.03 7.26 6.03
CA LEU A 259 23.57 7.65 4.71
C LEU A 259 25.00 8.20 4.80
N GLU A 260 25.33 8.86 5.91
CA GLU A 260 26.69 9.32 6.23
C GLU A 260 27.61 8.14 6.55
N ALA A 261 27.17 7.19 7.39
CA ALA A 261 27.90 5.97 7.67
C ALA A 261 28.22 5.20 6.37
N ALA A 262 27.21 5.02 5.49
CA ALA A 262 27.44 4.38 4.20
C ALA A 262 28.41 5.16 3.30
N SER A 263 28.50 6.49 3.44
CA SER A 263 29.47 7.30 2.70
C SER A 263 30.89 7.16 3.25
N VAL A 264 31.04 7.00 4.57
CA VAL A 264 32.32 6.67 5.22
C VAL A 264 32.79 5.27 4.82
N ASP A 265 31.86 4.34 4.60
CA ASP A 265 32.13 2.99 4.07
C ASP A 265 32.45 2.98 2.55
N GLY A 266 32.54 4.15 1.90
CA GLY A 266 32.90 4.28 0.48
C GLY A 266 31.76 3.98 -0.51
N ALA A 267 30.51 3.87 -0.04
CA ALA A 267 29.39 3.59 -0.93
C ALA A 267 29.03 4.79 -1.83
N ASN A 268 29.05 4.55 -3.13
CA ASN A 268 28.63 5.55 -4.12
C ASN A 268 27.10 5.81 -4.07
N ALA A 269 26.62 6.84 -4.76
CA ALA A 269 25.21 7.24 -4.71
C ALA A 269 24.23 6.13 -5.16
N TRP A 270 24.60 5.32 -6.16
CA TRP A 270 23.77 4.21 -6.62
C TRP A 270 23.77 3.04 -5.62
N GLN A 271 24.92 2.73 -5.03
CA GLN A 271 25.05 1.71 -3.99
C GLN A 271 24.23 2.09 -2.75
N ARG A 272 24.32 3.35 -2.29
CA ARG A 272 23.48 3.88 -1.20
C ARG A 272 22.01 3.80 -1.54
N PHE A 273 21.61 4.21 -2.74
CA PHE A 273 20.21 4.10 -3.16
C PHE A 273 19.70 2.64 -3.16
N ARG A 274 20.41 1.73 -3.83
CA ARG A 274 19.97 0.34 -4.02
C ARG A 274 20.05 -0.50 -2.74
N HIS A 275 21.05 -0.30 -1.89
CA HIS A 275 21.31 -1.16 -0.73
C HIS A 275 20.92 -0.55 0.61
N VAL A 276 20.71 0.77 0.69
CA VAL A 276 20.33 1.45 1.94
C VAL A 276 18.92 2.04 1.79
N THR A 277 18.72 2.97 0.87
CA THR A 277 17.45 3.69 0.74
C THR A 277 16.30 2.78 0.32
N LEU A 278 16.47 1.99 -0.76
CA LEU A 278 15.40 1.17 -1.31
C LEU A 278 14.94 0.05 -0.35
N PRO A 279 15.83 -0.65 0.39
CA PRO A 279 15.43 -1.58 1.44
C PRO A 279 14.68 -0.90 2.60
N MET A 280 15.12 0.29 3.03
CA MET A 280 14.42 1.02 4.10
C MET A 280 13.05 1.56 3.65
N LEU A 281 12.87 1.82 2.35
CA LEU A 281 11.58 2.20 1.77
C LEU A 281 10.64 1.02 1.52
N ARG A 282 11.03 -0.23 1.81
CA ARG A 282 10.18 -1.42 1.58
C ARG A 282 8.76 -1.29 2.17
N PRO A 283 8.54 -0.78 3.41
CA PRO A 283 7.18 -0.60 3.93
C PRO A 283 6.35 0.36 3.07
N THR A 284 6.96 1.44 2.59
CA THR A 284 6.30 2.42 1.72
C THR A 284 6.07 1.87 0.31
N LEU A 285 7.06 1.15 -0.26
CA LEU A 285 6.93 0.45 -1.53
C LEU A 285 5.78 -0.55 -1.49
N PHE A 286 5.67 -1.31 -0.39
CA PHE A 286 4.59 -2.26 -0.18
C PHE A 286 3.22 -1.57 -0.19
N THR A 287 3.07 -0.48 0.55
CA THR A 287 1.83 0.32 0.57
C THR A 287 1.49 0.87 -0.81
N VAL A 288 2.45 1.47 -1.52
CA VAL A 288 2.23 2.06 -2.85
C VAL A 288 1.86 0.99 -3.88
N LEU A 289 2.57 -0.14 -3.89
CA LEU A 289 2.25 -1.25 -4.80
C LEU A 289 0.87 -1.83 -4.51
N THR A 290 0.50 -1.99 -3.23
CA THR A 290 -0.83 -2.51 -2.85
C THR A 290 -1.95 -1.58 -3.27
N LEU A 291 -1.83 -0.28 -2.94
CA LEU A 291 -2.82 0.71 -3.34
C LEU A 291 -2.91 0.86 -4.86
N GLY A 292 -1.76 0.85 -5.52
CA GLY A 292 -1.67 0.90 -6.98
C GLY A 292 -2.31 -0.31 -7.66
N LEU A 293 -2.09 -1.52 -7.13
CA LEU A 293 -2.68 -2.75 -7.66
C LEU A 293 -4.21 -2.73 -7.49
N ILE A 294 -4.71 -2.42 -6.29
CA ILE A 294 -6.15 -2.34 -6.04
C ILE A 294 -6.81 -1.29 -6.95
N GLY A 295 -6.23 -0.09 -7.02
CA GLY A 295 -6.77 1.00 -7.82
C GLY A 295 -6.77 0.73 -9.34
N THR A 296 -5.70 0.13 -9.87
CA THR A 296 -5.62 -0.18 -11.31
C THR A 296 -6.62 -1.24 -11.74
N TRP A 297 -6.93 -2.22 -10.88
CA TRP A 297 -7.97 -3.20 -11.17
C TRP A 297 -9.39 -2.63 -11.13
N GLN A 298 -9.60 -1.53 -10.41
CA GLN A 298 -10.89 -0.84 -10.25
C GLN A 298 -11.07 0.35 -11.22
N VAL A 299 -10.23 0.47 -12.25
CA VAL A 299 -10.34 1.60 -13.19
C VAL A 299 -11.68 1.57 -13.94
N PHE A 300 -12.49 2.60 -13.70
CA PHE A 300 -13.81 2.78 -14.28
C PHE A 300 -13.97 4.18 -14.88
N ASP A 301 -13.81 5.24 -14.08
CA ASP A 301 -14.10 6.62 -14.47
C ASP A 301 -13.38 7.04 -15.76
N GLN A 302 -12.08 6.72 -15.87
CA GLN A 302 -11.27 7.06 -17.04
C GLN A 302 -11.75 6.35 -18.31
N ILE A 303 -12.25 5.12 -18.18
CA ILE A 303 -12.78 4.34 -19.30
C ILE A 303 -14.15 4.88 -19.68
N TYR A 304 -15.04 5.06 -18.70
CA TYR A 304 -16.41 5.53 -18.91
C TYR A 304 -16.46 6.93 -19.54
N THR A 305 -15.69 7.88 -19.01
CA THR A 305 -15.63 9.25 -19.55
C THR A 305 -14.73 9.36 -20.78
N GLY A 306 -13.70 8.51 -20.87
CA GLY A 306 -12.68 8.60 -21.91
C GLY A 306 -13.09 7.96 -23.22
N THR A 307 -13.12 6.63 -23.22
CA THR A 307 -13.18 5.83 -24.47
C THR A 307 -14.44 4.98 -24.58
N GLN A 308 -15.18 4.81 -23.48
CA GLN A 308 -16.37 3.96 -23.40
C GLN A 308 -16.09 2.52 -23.89
N GLY A 309 -14.89 2.01 -23.60
CA GLY A 309 -14.45 0.69 -24.05
C GLY A 309 -13.87 0.64 -25.47
N GLY A 310 -13.94 1.73 -26.24
CA GLY A 310 -13.42 1.80 -27.61
C GLY A 310 -11.91 2.06 -27.73
N PRO A 311 -11.33 1.89 -28.92
CA PRO A 311 -11.95 1.30 -30.12
C PRO A 311 -12.01 -0.23 -30.02
N ALA A 312 -13.02 -0.85 -30.66
CA ALA A 312 -13.17 -2.31 -30.77
C ALA A 312 -13.02 -3.09 -29.44
N LYS A 313 -13.61 -2.60 -28.35
CA LYS A 313 -13.53 -3.18 -27.00
C LYS A 313 -12.12 -3.22 -26.37
N THR A 314 -11.12 -2.54 -26.95
CA THR A 314 -9.72 -2.65 -26.51
C THR A 314 -9.38 -1.91 -25.22
N THR A 315 -10.29 -1.08 -24.71
CA THR A 315 -10.15 -0.40 -23.41
C THR A 315 -11.20 -0.84 -22.39
N VAL A 316 -12.06 -1.81 -22.74
CA VAL A 316 -13.04 -2.36 -21.79
C VAL A 316 -12.29 -2.95 -20.60
N THR A 317 -12.76 -2.64 -19.39
CA THR A 317 -12.25 -3.20 -18.13
C THR A 317 -13.36 -3.96 -17.41
N PRO A 318 -13.04 -4.89 -16.47
CA PRO A 318 -14.06 -5.68 -15.80
C PRO A 318 -15.06 -4.81 -15.01
N ALA A 319 -14.61 -3.70 -14.44
CA ALA A 319 -15.47 -2.73 -13.76
C ALA A 319 -16.44 -2.05 -14.75
N TYR A 320 -15.94 -1.59 -15.90
CA TYR A 320 -16.77 -1.00 -16.95
C TYR A 320 -17.75 -2.02 -17.55
N LEU A 321 -17.28 -3.25 -17.78
CA LEU A 321 -18.11 -4.33 -18.30
C LEU A 321 -19.25 -4.67 -17.34
N SER A 322 -18.97 -4.83 -16.05
CA SER A 322 -19.99 -5.02 -15.00
C SER A 322 -21.04 -3.92 -15.03
N TYR A 323 -20.62 -2.65 -15.12
CA TYR A 323 -21.53 -1.52 -15.24
C TYR A 323 -22.41 -1.62 -16.51
N THR A 324 -21.81 -1.83 -17.68
CA THR A 324 -22.59 -1.91 -18.93
C THR A 324 -23.56 -3.10 -18.92
N THR A 325 -23.14 -4.24 -18.40
CA THR A 325 -23.99 -5.44 -18.31
C THR A 325 -25.17 -5.21 -17.36
N SER A 326 -24.95 -4.63 -16.17
CA SER A 326 -26.03 -4.35 -15.22
C SER A 326 -26.95 -3.22 -15.68
N PHE A 327 -26.39 -2.06 -16.05
CA PHE A 327 -27.16 -0.83 -16.20
C PHE A 327 -27.58 -0.52 -17.64
N VAL A 328 -26.84 -1.02 -18.64
CA VAL A 328 -27.15 -0.77 -20.06
C VAL A 328 -27.85 -1.98 -20.68
N SER A 329 -27.33 -3.19 -20.45
CA SER A 329 -27.93 -4.43 -20.94
C SER A 329 -29.02 -4.99 -20.03
N GLN A 330 -29.21 -4.42 -18.83
CA GLN A 330 -30.20 -4.86 -17.83
C GLN A 330 -30.01 -6.32 -17.37
N GLU A 331 -28.81 -6.88 -17.53
CA GLU A 331 -28.46 -8.22 -17.08
C GLU A 331 -27.82 -8.14 -15.68
N TRP A 332 -28.62 -7.79 -14.67
CA TRP A 332 -28.13 -7.47 -13.32
C TRP A 332 -27.43 -8.64 -12.64
N GLY A 333 -27.99 -9.86 -12.73
CA GLY A 333 -27.35 -11.06 -12.17
C GLY A 333 -25.96 -11.31 -12.75
N ARG A 334 -25.80 -11.15 -14.07
CA ARG A 334 -24.50 -11.33 -14.74
C ARG A 334 -23.54 -10.18 -14.45
N GLY A 335 -24.00 -8.94 -14.47
CA GLY A 335 -23.15 -7.79 -14.14
C GLY A 335 -22.66 -7.83 -12.68
N ALA A 336 -23.50 -8.29 -11.75
CA ALA A 336 -23.10 -8.56 -10.36
C ALA A 336 -22.07 -9.70 -10.28
N ALA A 337 -22.26 -10.79 -11.04
CA ALA A 337 -21.28 -11.88 -11.09
C ALA A 337 -19.90 -11.39 -11.57
N ILE A 338 -19.83 -10.52 -12.60
CA ILE A 338 -18.58 -9.89 -13.05
C ILE A 338 -17.92 -9.11 -11.91
N ALA A 339 -18.69 -8.32 -11.14
CA ALA A 339 -18.18 -7.55 -10.02
C ALA A 339 -17.59 -8.44 -8.91
N PHE A 340 -18.24 -9.56 -8.58
CA PHE A 340 -17.73 -10.52 -7.58
C PHE A 340 -16.50 -11.29 -8.06
N VAL A 341 -16.44 -11.64 -9.35
CA VAL A 341 -15.23 -12.25 -9.92
C VAL A 341 -14.07 -11.25 -9.87
N LEU A 342 -14.31 -9.99 -10.25
CA LEU A 342 -13.32 -8.92 -10.11
C LEU A 342 -12.86 -8.75 -8.67
N PHE A 343 -13.79 -8.72 -7.71
CA PHE A 343 -13.46 -8.66 -6.28
C PHE A 343 -12.57 -9.82 -5.84
N ALA A 344 -12.91 -11.05 -6.23
CA ALA A 344 -12.09 -12.24 -5.94
C ALA A 344 -10.69 -12.16 -6.57
N ILE A 345 -10.57 -11.63 -7.79
CA ILE A 345 -9.28 -11.40 -8.45
C ILE A 345 -8.45 -10.38 -7.67
N ILE A 346 -9.04 -9.24 -7.28
CA ILE A 346 -8.34 -8.19 -6.51
C ILE A 346 -7.85 -8.75 -5.18
N VAL A 347 -8.68 -9.48 -4.44
CA VAL A 347 -8.31 -10.11 -3.18
C VAL A 347 -7.17 -11.11 -3.39
N THR A 348 -7.30 -11.98 -4.39
CA THR A 348 -6.28 -13.00 -4.70
C THR A 348 -4.94 -12.36 -5.03
N LEU A 349 -4.94 -11.38 -5.94
CA LEU A 349 -3.71 -10.69 -6.34
C LEU A 349 -3.11 -9.89 -5.17
N THR A 350 -3.94 -9.27 -4.33
CA THR A 350 -3.48 -8.53 -3.14
C THR A 350 -2.86 -9.47 -2.11
N VAL A 351 -3.45 -10.65 -1.89
CA VAL A 351 -2.91 -11.68 -0.99
C VAL A 351 -1.61 -12.25 -1.56
N VAL A 352 -1.56 -12.56 -2.85
CA VAL A 352 -0.34 -13.04 -3.53
C VAL A 352 0.76 -12.00 -3.43
N GLN A 353 0.46 -10.73 -3.74
CA GLN A 353 1.39 -9.62 -3.61
C GLN A 353 1.88 -9.48 -2.17
N ARG A 354 0.97 -9.58 -1.19
CA ARG A 354 1.31 -9.55 0.24
C ARG A 354 2.27 -10.67 0.61
N VAL A 355 1.97 -11.91 0.21
CA VAL A 355 2.83 -13.07 0.54
C VAL A 355 4.20 -12.97 -0.13
N LEU A 356 4.27 -12.51 -1.39
CA LEU A 356 5.53 -12.36 -2.13
C LEU A 356 6.42 -11.23 -1.58
N LEU A 357 5.82 -10.13 -1.11
CA LEU A 357 6.54 -8.96 -0.61
C LEU A 357 6.72 -8.93 0.92
N THR A 358 6.05 -9.80 1.67
CA THR A 358 6.25 -9.91 3.12
C THR A 358 7.61 -10.57 3.37
N GLU A 359 8.57 -9.80 3.85
CA GLU A 359 9.81 -10.36 4.38
C GLU A 359 9.50 -11.16 5.64
N ARG A 360 10.00 -12.40 5.66
CA ARG A 360 10.03 -13.19 6.88
C ARG A 360 10.90 -12.44 7.87
N ASP A 361 10.29 -11.86 8.89
CA ASP A 361 11.00 -11.37 10.06
C ASP A 361 12.01 -12.44 10.52
N VAL A 362 13.20 -11.96 10.90
CA VAL A 362 14.36 -12.72 11.40
C VAL A 362 13.91 -14.01 12.10
N PRO A 363 14.40 -15.21 11.68
CA PRO A 363 13.96 -16.46 12.28
C PRO A 363 14.14 -16.40 13.79
N LEU A 364 13.06 -16.72 14.53
CA LEU A 364 12.92 -16.72 15.99
C LEU A 364 13.98 -17.54 16.77
N ARG A 365 15.01 -18.07 16.12
CA ARG A 365 16.10 -18.87 16.68
C ARG A 365 17.08 -18.10 17.58
N ARG A 366 16.90 -16.79 17.80
CA ARG A 366 17.69 -16.01 18.77
C ARG A 366 16.95 -15.62 20.06
N ARG A 367 15.66 -15.97 20.21
CA ARG A 367 14.92 -15.78 21.48
C ARG A 367 15.19 -16.87 22.53
N TRP A 368 15.77 -18.02 22.12
CA TRP A 368 16.04 -19.13 23.03
C TRP A 368 17.37 -19.03 23.80
N ARG A 369 18.35 -18.24 23.33
CA ARG A 369 19.62 -18.04 24.05
C ARG A 369 19.55 -17.00 25.16
N ALA A 370 18.55 -16.11 25.16
CA ALA A 370 18.37 -15.12 26.23
C ALA A 370 17.58 -15.66 27.44
N ARG A 371 17.01 -16.87 27.36
CA ARG A 371 16.29 -17.54 28.46
C ARG A 371 17.04 -18.72 29.08
N GLY A 372 18.24 -19.05 28.59
CA GLY A 372 19.07 -20.14 29.12
C GLY A 372 20.15 -19.72 30.13
N GLY A 373 20.19 -18.45 30.54
CA GLY A 373 21.23 -17.89 31.41
C GLY A 373 20.79 -17.61 32.86
N GLY A 374 19.82 -18.35 33.40
CA GLY A 374 19.33 -18.14 34.76
C GLY A 374 19.23 -19.44 35.54
N GLY A 375 20.22 -19.73 36.38
CA GLY A 375 20.09 -20.69 37.48
C GLY A 375 21.23 -21.71 37.62
N VAL A 376 22.39 -21.28 38.10
CA VAL A 376 23.31 -22.16 38.87
C VAL A 376 23.72 -21.37 40.12
N GLY A 377 23.51 -21.99 41.28
CA GLY A 377 23.23 -21.35 42.56
C GLY A 377 24.42 -20.73 43.29
N THR A 378 24.10 -19.68 44.05
CA THR A 378 24.95 -19.18 45.14
C THR A 378 24.51 -19.86 46.44
N THR A 379 25.13 -20.99 46.77
CA THR A 379 25.18 -21.52 48.13
C THR A 379 26.36 -20.89 48.86
N GLY A 380 26.09 -20.31 50.03
CA GLY A 380 27.08 -19.60 50.83
C GLY A 380 28.21 -20.48 51.37
N SER A 381 29.37 -19.87 51.49
CA SER A 381 30.43 -20.14 52.48
C SER A 381 31.23 -18.84 52.55
N GLY A 382 31.21 -18.12 53.68
CA GLY A 382 32.11 -18.41 54.79
C GLY A 382 33.42 -17.65 54.55
N VAL A 383 33.48 -16.38 54.95
CA VAL A 383 34.72 -15.60 55.01
C VAL A 383 35.54 -16.07 56.21
N PRO A 384 36.82 -16.42 56.05
CA PRO A 384 37.78 -16.29 57.14
C PRO A 384 38.63 -15.03 56.93
N ALA A 385 38.68 -14.21 57.97
CA ALA A 385 39.65 -13.13 58.13
C ALA A 385 40.97 -13.67 58.68
N ALA A 386 42.11 -13.08 58.25
CA ALA A 386 43.37 -12.83 59.00
C ALA A 386 44.50 -12.36 58.03
N PRO A 387 45.67 -11.88 58.50
CA PRO A 387 45.90 -10.67 59.29
C PRO A 387 47.07 -9.78 58.76
N GLY A 388 47.09 -8.51 59.19
CA GLY A 388 48.25 -7.62 59.50
C GLY A 388 49.52 -7.53 58.63
N GLY A 389 49.88 -6.30 58.23
CA GLY A 389 51.25 -5.87 57.87
C GLY A 389 51.33 -4.38 57.47
N PRO A 390 52.21 -3.54 58.06
CA PRO A 390 52.12 -2.06 58.00
C PRO A 390 53.05 -1.40 56.97
N GLY A 391 52.73 -0.17 56.54
CA GLY A 391 53.64 0.71 55.80
C GLY A 391 52.95 1.89 55.09
N ALA A 392 52.94 3.06 55.72
CA ALA A 392 52.56 4.36 55.14
C ALA A 392 53.70 4.94 54.25
N PRO A 393 53.68 6.20 53.72
CA PRO A 393 52.63 7.23 53.70
C PRO A 393 52.49 8.07 52.38
N ALA A 394 51.43 8.88 52.34
CA ALA A 394 51.29 10.30 51.90
C ALA A 394 51.74 10.83 50.51
N ALA A 395 50.79 11.48 49.82
CA ALA A 395 50.85 12.82 49.22
C ALA A 395 49.39 13.23 48.84
N VAL A 396 48.69 14.14 49.54
CA VAL A 396 48.79 15.62 49.55
C VAL A 396 48.88 16.23 48.15
N THR A 397 47.78 16.80 47.65
CA THR A 397 47.62 18.26 47.45
C THR A 397 46.18 18.60 47.08
N ALA A 398 45.63 19.58 47.80
CA ALA A 398 44.38 20.27 47.56
C ALA A 398 44.63 21.63 46.89
N ALA A 399 43.63 22.15 46.16
CA ALA A 399 43.28 23.57 46.00
C ALA A 399 42.10 23.64 44.99
N THR A 400 40.83 23.81 45.38
CA THR A 400 40.13 25.01 45.89
C THR A 400 39.98 26.14 44.85
N THR A 401 38.74 26.30 44.38
CA THR A 401 37.87 27.46 44.04
C THR A 401 38.39 28.89 44.33
N PRO A 402 37.80 30.02 43.85
CA PRO A 402 36.37 30.33 43.50
C PRO A 402 36.20 31.10 42.16
N GLY A 403 35.03 31.38 41.55
CA GLY A 403 33.70 31.80 42.03
C GLY A 403 33.57 33.33 41.94
N ALA A 404 32.65 33.87 41.11
CA ALA A 404 31.90 35.13 41.30
C ALA A 404 31.23 35.67 40.00
N THR A 405 29.89 35.79 40.02
CA THR A 405 28.98 36.95 39.71
C THR A 405 29.34 37.95 38.59
N SER A 406 28.45 38.71 37.95
CA SER A 406 26.99 38.81 37.72
C SER A 406 26.81 40.08 36.85
N THR A 407 25.59 40.29 36.33
CA THR A 407 24.97 41.59 35.97
C THR A 407 25.45 42.41 34.77
N GLY A 408 24.51 42.68 33.85
CA GLY A 408 24.09 44.06 33.56
C GLY A 408 24.05 44.53 32.09
N GLY A 409 22.84 44.86 31.61
CA GLY A 409 22.59 46.18 30.98
C GLY A 409 22.58 46.31 29.45
N THR A 410 21.37 46.45 28.90
CA THR A 410 20.94 47.45 27.89
C THR A 410 21.84 47.78 26.69
N ARG A 411 21.31 47.50 25.48
CA ARG A 411 20.93 48.53 24.49
C ARG A 411 19.95 47.96 23.47
#